data_AF-A0A1S2LWA4-F1
#
_entry.id   AF-A0A1S2LWA4-F1
#
_cell.length_a   1.000
_cell.length_b   1.000
_cell.length_c   1.000
_cell.angle_alpha   90.00
_cell.angle_beta   90.00
_cell.angle_gamma   90.00
#
_symmetry.space_group_name_H-M   'P 1'
#
loop_
_entity.id
_entity.type
_entity.pdbx_description
1 polymer ?
#
loop_
_entity_poly.entity_id
_entity_poly.type
_entity_poly.pdbx_seq_one_letter_code
_entity_poly.pdbx_strand_id
1 'polypeptide(L)' 'MSKKNYATQLLKIVKDSKKAISYEDAAKCLKAANPQLQDTQKNTMGIKNILERFVEIGKITKTKTGYYKC' A
#
# COMPACT_ATOMS: atom_id res chain seq x y z
N MET A 1 15.02 4.97 14.85
CA MET A 1 14.42 3.78 14.21
C MET A 1 13.48 4.20 13.08
N SER A 2 13.39 3.37 12.04
CA SER A 2 13.06 3.65 10.65
C SER A 2 11.66 4.22 10.34
N LYS A 3 11.57 5.52 10.02
CA LYS A 3 10.42 6.09 9.27
C LYS A 3 10.31 5.54 7.83
N LYS A 4 11.32 4.81 7.33
CA LYS A 4 11.37 4.21 5.97
C LYS A 4 10.61 2.87 5.83
N ASN A 5 9.97 2.34 6.88
CA ASN A 5 9.51 0.95 6.85
C ASN A 5 8.14 0.74 6.16
N TYR A 6 7.11 1.52 6.50
CA TYR A 6 5.74 1.25 6.04
C TYR A 6 5.55 1.41 4.53
N ALA A 7 6.09 2.45 3.92
CA ALA A 7 5.99 2.64 2.47
C ALA A 7 6.72 1.53 1.70
N THR A 8 7.90 1.12 2.18
CA THR A 8 8.69 0.04 1.56
C THR A 8 8.00 -1.31 1.72
N GLN A 9 7.45 -1.60 2.90
CA GLN A 9 6.64 -2.79 3.16
C GLN A 9 5.38 -2.82 2.28
N LEU A 10 4.70 -1.68 2.14
CA LEU A 10 3.53 -1.55 1.29
C LEU A 10 3.87 -1.81 -0.19
N LEU A 11 4.98 -1.25 -0.68
CA LEU A 11 5.47 -1.53 -2.02
C LEU A 11 5.77 -3.03 -2.20
N LYS A 12 6.38 -3.66 -1.20
CA LYS A 12 6.67 -5.09 -1.22
C LYS A 12 5.39 -5.92 -1.26
N ILE A 13 4.37 -5.59 -0.47
CA ILE A 13 3.05 -6.24 -0.50
C ILE A 13 2.44 -6.20 -1.91
N VAL A 14 2.48 -5.04 -2.58
CA VAL A 14 1.94 -4.91 -3.94
C VAL A 14 2.77 -5.72 -4.95
N LYS A 15 4.10 -5.75 -4.81
CA LYS A 15 5.00 -6.51 -5.70
C LYS A 15 4.90 -8.02 -5.53
N ASP A 16 4.74 -8.49 -4.29
CA ASP A 16 4.60 -9.91 -3.98
C ASP A 16 3.20 -10.44 -4.33
N SER A 17 2.22 -9.54 -4.53
CA SER A 17 0.86 -9.91 -4.94
C SER A 17 0.84 -10.38 -6.39
N LYS A 18 0.39 -11.62 -6.61
CA LYS A 18 0.20 -12.21 -7.96
C LYS A 18 -0.94 -11.54 -8.76
N LYS A 19 -1.82 -10.80 -8.07
CA LYS A 19 -2.99 -10.12 -8.66
C LYS A 19 -2.96 -8.64 -8.29
N ALA A 20 -3.70 -7.83 -9.05
CA ALA A 20 -3.92 -6.45 -8.67
C ALA A 20 -4.65 -6.40 -7.31
N ILE A 21 -4.14 -5.60 -6.38
CA ILE A 21 -4.61 -5.50 -5.01
C ILE A 21 -5.32 -4.16 -4.80
N SER A 22 -6.41 -4.14 -4.02
CA SER A 22 -7.08 -2.89 -3.66
C SER A 22 -6.25 -2.13 -2.62
N TYR A 23 -6.46 -0.82 -2.45
CA TYR A 23 -5.78 -0.09 -1.37
C TYR A 23 -6.23 -0.58 0.02
N GLU A 24 -7.45 -1.09 0.13
CA GLU A 24 -8.00 -1.63 1.38
C GLU A 24 -7.32 -2.93 1.77
N ASP A 25 -7.14 -3.85 0.82
CA ASP A 25 -6.40 -5.09 1.04
C ASP A 25 -4.92 -4.82 1.34
N ALA A 26 -4.29 -3.92 0.58
CA ALA A 26 -2.91 -3.53 0.83
C ALA A 26 -2.76 -2.89 2.23
N ALA A 27 -3.74 -2.07 2.65
CA ALA A 27 -3.78 -1.50 3.99
C ALA A 27 -3.96 -2.56 5.07
N LYS A 28 -4.84 -3.54 4.84
CA LYS A 28 -5.07 -4.67 5.75
C LYS A 28 -3.81 -5.50 5.94
N CYS A 29 -3.11 -5.84 4.85
CA CYS A 29 -1.83 -6.53 4.91
C CYS A 29 -0.76 -5.73 5.65
N LEU A 30 -0.68 -4.42 5.40
CA LEU A 30 0.30 -3.55 6.07
C LEU A 30 0.03 -3.44 7.58
N LYS A 31 -1.24 -3.31 7.98
CA LYS A 31 -1.65 -3.27 9.40
C LYS A 31 -1.41 -4.61 10.08
N ALA A 32 -1.72 -5.72 9.41
CA ALA A 32 -1.45 -7.06 9.93
C ALA A 32 0.05 -7.28 10.19
N ALA A 33 0.92 -6.76 9.31
CA ALA A 33 2.36 -6.80 9.49
C ALA A 33 2.88 -5.79 10.54
N ASN A 34 2.08 -4.78 10.91
CA ASN A 34 2.47 -3.70 11.81
C ASN A 34 1.35 -3.39 12.80
N PRO A 35 1.25 -4.14 13.92
CA PRO A 35 0.20 -3.96 14.93
C PRO A 35 0.14 -2.55 15.54
N GLN A 36 1.23 -1.79 15.43
CA GLN A 36 1.34 -0.40 15.86
C GLN A 36 0.51 0.57 14.99
N LEU A 37 0.20 0.15 13.76
CA LEU A 37 -0.58 0.94 12.83
C LEU A 37 -2.07 0.75 13.14
N GLN A 38 -2.63 1.71 13.89
CA GLN A 38 -4.05 1.67 14.25
C GLN A 38 -4.94 1.60 12.99
N ASP A 39 -6.01 0.82 13.09
CA ASP A 39 -7.01 0.73 12.03
C ASP A 39 -7.93 1.96 12.07
N THR A 40 -7.43 3.06 11.52
CA THR A 40 -8.17 4.31 11.41
C THR A 40 -8.32 4.70 9.95
N GLN A 41 -9.41 5.42 9.63
CA GLN A 41 -9.65 5.94 8.29
C GLN A 41 -8.50 6.85 7.82
N LYS A 42 -7.91 7.63 8.73
CA LYS A 42 -6.74 8.48 8.47
C LYS A 42 -5.54 7.66 7.97
N ASN A 43 -5.25 6.54 8.62
CA ASN A 43 -4.15 5.66 8.21
C ASN A 43 -4.45 4.97 6.87
N THR A 44 -5.68 4.51 6.66
CA THR A 44 -6.11 3.93 5.37
C THR A 44 -5.95 4.93 4.22
N MET A 45 -6.35 6.19 4.43
CA MET A 45 -6.20 7.25 3.43
C MET A 45 -4.72 7.60 3.18
N GLY A 46 -3.91 7.60 4.25
CA GLY A 46 -2.46 7.74 4.12
C GLY A 46 -1.82 6.64 3.27
N ILE A 47 -2.24 5.38 3.47
CA ILE A 47 -1.78 4.23 2.67
C ILE A 47 -2.18 4.38 1.20
N LYS A 48 -3.43 4.80 0.93
CA LYS A 48 -3.87 5.11 -0.44
C LYS A 48 -2.98 6.17 -1.08
N ASN A 49 -2.71 7.29 -0.41
CA ASN A 49 -1.84 8.34 -0.95
C ASN A 49 -0.41 7.85 -1.24
N ILE A 50 0.12 6.93 -0.43
CA ILE A 50 1.43 6.31 -0.70
C ILE A 50 1.37 5.44 -1.97
N LEU A 51 0.29 4.67 -2.17
CA LEU A 51 0.10 3.87 -3.38
C LEU A 51 -0.02 4.75 -4.63
N GLU A 52 -0.82 5.81 -4.59
CA GLU A 52 -0.93 6.78 -5.69
C GLU A 52 0.43 7.40 -6.00
N ARG A 53 1.21 7.78 -4.97
CA ARG A 53 2.57 8.29 -5.17
C ARG A 53 3.49 7.25 -5.83
N PHE A 54 3.34 5.97 -5.52
CA PHE A 54 4.08 4.90 -6.22
C PHE A 54 3.68 4.76 -7.68
N VAL A 55 2.42 5.04 -8.02
CA VAL A 55 1.95 5.08 -9.41
C VAL A 55 2.56 6.28 -10.13
N GLU A 56 2.51 7.48 -9.52
CA GLU A 56 3.07 8.71 -10.08
C GLU A 56 4.57 8.60 -10.40
N ILE A 57 5.35 7.94 -9.52
CA ILE A 57 6.79 7.74 -9.75
C ILE A 57 7.10 6.47 -10.58
N GLY A 58 6.08 5.77 -11.09
CA GLY A 58 6.24 4.59 -11.95
C GLY A 58 6.75 3.33 -11.26
N LYS A 59 6.61 3.20 -9.93
CA LYS A 59 7.01 1.99 -9.18
C LYS A 59 5.99 0.87 -9.24
N ILE A 60 4.71 1.21 -9.40
CA ILE A 60 3.58 0.29 -9.60
C ILE A 60 2.61 0.91 -10.60
N THR A 61 1.69 0.11 -11.12
CA THR A 61 0.63 0.55 -12.04
C THR A 61 -0.73 0.46 -11.37
N LYS A 62 -1.59 1.45 -11.60
CA LYS A 62 -3.01 1.42 -11.23
C LYS A 62 -3.86 0.95 -12.40
N THR A 63 -4.73 -0.02 -12.18
CA THR A 63 -5.68 -0.51 -13.18
C THR A 63 -6.83 0.49 -13.36
N LYS A 64 -7.56 0.37 -14.48
CA LYS A 64 -8.79 1.16 -14.72
C LYS A 64 -9.84 0.99 -13.63
N THR A 65 -9.84 -0.16 -12.94
CA THR A 65 -10.75 -0.48 -11.83
C THR A 65 -10.25 0.04 -10.47
N GLY A 66 -9.10 0.72 -10.42
CA GLY A 66 -8.57 1.32 -9.18
C GLY A 66 -7.73 0.38 -8.30
N TYR A 67 -7.28 -0.76 -8.85
CA TYR A 67 -6.41 -1.71 -8.16
C TYR A 67 -4.95 -1.44 -8.51
N TYR A 68 -4.02 -1.87 -7.65
CA TYR A 68 -2.58 -1.63 -7.78
C TYR A 68 -1.86 -2.94 -8.10
N LYS A 69 -0.94 -2.91 -9.06
CA LYS A 69 -0.08 -4.06 -9.39
C LYS A 69 1.30 -3.59 -9.80
N CYS A 70 2.32 -4.42 -9.63
CA CYS A 70 3.61 -4.16 -10.27
C CYS A 70 3.57 -4.53 -11.76
#